data_AF-A0A1N7FHR6-F1
#
_entry.id   AF-A0A1N7FHR6-F1
#
_cell.length_a   1.000
_cell.length_b   1.000
_cell.length_c   1.000
_cell.angle_alpha   90.00
_cell.angle_beta   90.00
_cell.angle_gamma   90.00
#
_symmetry.space_group_name_H-M   'P 1'
#
loop_
_entity.id
_entity.type
_entity.pdbx_description
1 polymer ?
#
loop_
_entity_poly.entity_id
_entity_poly.type
_entity_poly.pdbx_seq_one_letter_code
_entity_poly.pdbx_strand_id
1 'polypeptide(L)' 'MATTHRCTCGALLQFNQDLEKESAGVSPTWKCRECGTPVPGLAAERIRHQHPS' A
#
# COMPACT_ATOMS: atom_id res chain seq x y z
N MET A 1 6.92 2.08 -15.62
CA MET A 1 6.50 0.76 -15.08
C MET A 1 5.58 1.02 -13.90
N ALA A 2 4.30 0.64 -13.99
CA ALA A 2 3.40 0.67 -12.85
C ALA A 2 3.89 -0.36 -11.81
N THR A 3 3.91 0.01 -10.54
CA THR A 3 4.25 -0.92 -9.45
C THR A 3 2.96 -1.49 -8.87
N THR A 4 2.75 -2.78 -9.00
CA THR A 4 1.65 -3.49 -8.36
C THR A 4 2.20 -4.40 -7.27
N HIS A 5 1.49 -4.50 -6.15
CA HIS A 5 1.80 -5.44 -5.09
C HIS A 5 0.57 -6.29 -4.78
N ARG A 6 0.74 -7.61 -4.80
CA ARG A 6 -0.32 -8.52 -4.40
C ARG A 6 -0.25 -8.75 -2.90
N CYS A 7 -1.30 -8.35 -2.20
CA CYS A 7 -1.45 -8.63 -0.78
C CYS A 7 -1.69 -10.13 -0.56
N THR A 8 -1.35 -10.64 0.62
CA THR A 8 -1.58 -12.04 1.03
C THR A 8 -3.07 -12.39 1.09
N CYS A 9 -3.95 -11.42 1.30
CA CYS A 9 -5.41 -11.62 1.21
C CYS A 9 -5.90 -11.81 -0.24
N GLY A 10 -5.04 -11.57 -1.24
CA GLY A 10 -5.38 -11.64 -2.66
C GLY A 10 -5.68 -10.28 -3.31
N ALA A 11 -5.80 -9.20 -2.54
CA ALA A 11 -6.03 -7.86 -3.09
C ALA A 11 -4.83 -7.37 -3.92
N LEU A 12 -5.13 -6.67 -5.02
CA LEU A 12 -4.12 -6.03 -5.86
C LEU A 12 -3.97 -4.57 -5.46
N LEU A 13 -2.82 -4.21 -4.90
CA LEU A 13 -2.49 -2.84 -4.51
C LEU A 13 -1.75 -2.18 -5.68
N GLN A 14 -2.40 -1.22 -6.32
CA GLN A 14 -1.84 -0.52 -7.48
C GLN A 14 -1.75 0.98 -7.23
N PHE A 15 -2.67 1.53 -6.45
CA PHE A 15 -2.74 2.96 -6.17
C PHE A 15 -2.77 3.27 -4.68
N ASN A 16 -2.52 4.53 -4.33
CA ASN A 16 -2.60 5.01 -2.95
C ASN A 16 -3.94 4.67 -2.25
N GLN A 17 -5.03 4.62 -3.00
CA GLN A 17 -6.38 4.33 -2.48
C GLN A 17 -6.60 2.87 -2.06
N ASP A 18 -5.71 1.96 -2.46
CA ASP A 18 -5.66 0.57 -1.99
C ASP A 18 -4.86 0.43 -0.69
N LEU A 19 -4.13 1.48 -0.31
CA LEU A 19 -3.34 1.55 0.91
C LEU A 19 -4.09 2.35 1.99
N GLU A 20 -3.97 1.89 3.21
CA GLU A 20 -4.39 2.61 4.41
C GLU A 20 -3.14 3.04 5.19
N LYS A 21 -3.10 4.32 5.57
CA LYS A 21 -1.98 4.85 6.36
C LYS A 21 -2.24 4.58 7.84
N GLU A 22 -1.39 3.78 8.46
CA GLU A 22 -1.39 3.58 9.90
C GLU A 22 -0.36 4.53 10.55
N SER A 23 -0.87 5.46 11.36
CA SER A 23 -0.08 6.48 12.05
C SER A 23 0.62 5.98 13.32
N ALA A 24 0.79 4.67 13.50
CA ALA A 24 1.36 4.07 14.70
C ALA A 24 2.90 4.07 14.66
N GLY A 25 3.53 5.24 14.87
CA GLY A 25 4.97 5.34 15.12
C GLY A 25 5.70 6.45 14.37
N VAL A 26 7.04 6.44 14.48
CA VAL A 26 7.96 7.46 13.93
C VAL A 26 8.03 7.42 12.40
N SER A 27 7.68 6.28 11.79
CA SER A 27 7.61 6.07 10.34
C SER A 27 6.18 5.75 9.90
N PRO A 28 5.69 6.29 8.77
CA PRO A 28 4.37 5.95 8.26
C PRO A 28 4.35 4.48 7.81
N THR A 29 3.59 3.66 8.53
CA THR A 29 3.31 2.27 8.14
C THR A 29 2.10 2.26 7.23
N TRP A 30 2.15 1.48 6.16
CA TRP A 30 1.04 1.33 5.23
C TRP A 30 0.47 -0.08 5.36
N LYS A 31 -0.85 -0.17 5.27
CA LYS A 31 -1.61 -1.42 5.33
C LYS A 31 -2.44 -1.58 4.07
N CYS A 32 -2.77 -2.82 3.75
CA CYS A 32 -3.77 -3.11 2.75
C CYS A 32 -5.11 -2.62 3.28
N ARG A 33 -5.81 -1.79 2.52
CA ARG A 33 -7.13 -1.27 2.92
C ARG A 33 -8.19 -2.37 3.07
N GLU A 34 -8.07 -3.47 2.31
CA GLU A 34 -9.04 -4.57 2.32
C GLU A 34 -8.95 -5.45 3.57
N CYS A 35 -7.74 -5.75 4.05
CA CYS A 35 -7.54 -6.74 5.12
C CYS A 35 -6.70 -6.24 6.30
N GLY A 36 -6.16 -5.01 6.24
CA GLY A 36 -5.30 -4.44 7.27
C GLY A 36 -3.89 -5.06 7.34
N THR A 37 -3.53 -5.95 6.41
CA THR A 37 -2.19 -6.56 6.39
C THR A 37 -1.13 -5.49 6.15
N PRO A 38 -0.04 -5.45 6.95
CA PRO A 38 1.05 -4.50 6.74
C PRO A 38 1.72 -4.71 5.38
N VAL A 39 1.83 -3.62 4.62
CA VAL A 39 2.48 -3.60 3.30
C VAL A 39 3.93 -3.19 3.50
N PRO A 40 4.90 -3.88 2.87
CA PRO A 40 6.31 -3.51 2.95
C PRO A 40 6.53 -2.06 2.51
N GLY A 41 7.32 -1.30 3.28
CA GLY A 41 7.52 0.13 3.05
C GLY A 41 7.98 0.48 1.62
N LEU A 42 8.83 -0.34 1.01
CA LEU A 42 9.27 -0.13 -0.39
C LEU A 42 8.13 -0.27 -1.40
N ALA A 43 7.25 -1.25 -1.21
CA ALA A 43 6.09 -1.46 -2.09
C ALA A 43 5.07 -0.33 -1.88
N ALA A 44 4.79 -0.01 -0.61
CA ALA A 44 3.89 1.06 -0.25
C ALA A 44 4.37 2.42 -0.78
N GLU A 45 5.66 2.73 -0.70
CA GLU A 45 6.25 3.96 -1.22
C GLU A 45 6.08 4.05 -2.74
N ARG A 46 6.29 2.97 -3.48
CA ARG A 46 6.07 2.97 -4.94
C ARG A 46 4.59 3.09 -5.33
N ILE A 47 3.69 2.48 -4.57
CA ILE A 47 2.24 2.45 -4.84
C ILE A 47 1.58 3.77 -4.48
N ARG A 48 1.94 4.38 -3.35
CA ARG A 48 1.35 5.66 -2.91
C ARG A 48 1.67 6.83 -3.85
N HIS A 49 2.79 6.77 -4.58
CA HIS A 49 3.16 7.77 -5.59
C HIS A 49 2.46 7.54 -6.93
N GLN A 50 1.77 6.41 -7.11
CA GLN A 50 0.97 6.17 -8.31
C GLN A 50 -0.41 6.78 -8.18
N HIS A 51 -0.76 7.56 -9.19
CA HIS A 51 -2.04 8.23 -9.33
C HIS A 51 -2.71 7.69 -10.59
N PRO A 52 -4.02 7.38 -10.57
CA PRO A 52 -4.75 7.15 -11.81
C PRO A 52 -4.73 8.44 -12.64
N SER A 53 -4.24 8.36 -13.88
CA SER A 53 -4.29 9.45 -14.88
C SER A 53 -5.69 9.62 -15.46
#